data_AF-X6D0F2-F1
#
_entry.id   AF-X6D0F2-F1
#
_cell.length_a   1.000
_cell.length_b   1.000
_cell.length_c   1.000
_cell.angle_alpha   90.00
_cell.angle_beta   90.00
_cell.angle_gamma   90.00
#
_symmetry.space_group_name_H-M   'P 1'
#
loop_
_entity.id
_entity.type
_entity.pdbx_description
1 polymer ?
#
loop_
_entity_poly.entity_id
_entity_poly.type
_entity_poly.pdbx_seq_one_letter_code
_entity_poly.pdbx_strand_id
1 'polypeptide(L)'
;MLGDPGFDAANMFYNPLDRDALCLDPERIAHMAEVFATTLKQTPAAMLDHAIAYGCLSAAWHHEDDNAVEENRELSIAAAIRTVRATF
;
A
#
# COMPACT_ATOMS: atom_id res chain seq x y z
N MET A 1 -18.23 13.27 1.51
CA MET A 1 -17.61 11.92 1.64
C MET A 1 -16.91 11.88 2.99
N LEU A 2 -17.00 10.77 3.72
CA LEU A 2 -16.29 10.52 4.97
C LEU A 2 -15.19 9.50 4.66
N GLY A 3 -13.92 9.90 4.77
CA GLY A 3 -12.74 9.07 4.48
C GLY A 3 -11.47 9.91 4.60
N ASP A 4 -10.35 9.29 4.98
CA ASP A 4 -9.04 9.95 4.94
C ASP A 4 -8.48 9.88 3.52
N PRO A 5 -8.17 11.01 2.85
CA PRO A 5 -7.66 11.02 1.49
C PRO A 5 -6.39 10.18 1.29
N GLY A 6 -5.56 10.04 2.32
CA GLY A 6 -4.38 9.18 2.30
C GLY A 6 -4.73 7.70 2.24
N PHE A 7 -5.83 7.31 2.89
CA PHE A 7 -6.34 5.94 2.81
C PHE A 7 -6.97 5.66 1.44
N ASP A 8 -7.67 6.62 0.83
CA ASP A 8 -8.21 6.46 -0.53
C ASP A 8 -7.10 6.25 -1.58
N ALA A 9 -5.94 6.88 -1.41
CA ALA A 9 -4.79 6.69 -2.27
C ALA A 9 -3.96 5.43 -1.96
N ALA A 10 -4.20 4.77 -0.83
CA ALA A 10 -3.43 3.63 -0.35
C ALA A 10 -3.48 2.42 -1.31
N ASN A 11 -4.62 2.21 -1.98
CA ASN A 11 -4.80 1.16 -2.97
C ASN A 11 -3.85 1.29 -4.17
N MET A 12 -3.32 2.49 -4.45
CA MET A 12 -2.45 2.72 -5.61
C MET A 12 -1.09 2.04 -5.44
N PHE A 13 -0.63 1.84 -4.21
CA PHE A 13 0.61 1.10 -3.94
C PHE A 13 0.53 -0.38 -4.35
N TYR A 14 -0.68 -0.95 -4.38
CA TYR A 14 -0.96 -2.33 -4.75
C TYR A 14 -1.24 -2.51 -6.25
N ASN A 15 -1.23 -1.40 -7.00
CA ASN A 15 -1.46 -1.34 -8.43
C ASN A 15 -0.16 -1.03 -9.21
N PRO A 16 -0.07 -1.43 -10.49
CA PRO A 16 -1.10 -2.14 -11.26
C PRO A 16 -1.13 -3.65 -11.01
N LEU A 17 -2.28 -4.26 -11.26
CA LEU A 17 -2.46 -5.72 -11.24
C LEU A 17 -1.50 -6.41 -12.24
N ASP A 18 -1.13 -7.65 -11.96
CA ASP A 18 -0.20 -8.47 -12.76
C ASP A 18 1.19 -7.85 -12.96
N ARG A 19 1.58 -6.93 -12.07
CA ARG A 19 2.87 -6.23 -12.09
C ARG A 19 3.47 -6.14 -10.70
N ASP A 20 3.49 -7.27 -10.00
CA ASP A 20 3.94 -7.35 -8.61
C ASP A 20 5.38 -6.88 -8.42
N ALA A 21 6.25 -7.09 -9.41
CA ALA A 21 7.61 -6.55 -9.40
C ALA A 21 7.65 -5.02 -9.24
N LEU A 22 6.68 -4.28 -9.79
CA LEU A 22 6.57 -2.83 -9.60
C LEU A 22 5.97 -2.49 -8.23
N CYS A 23 5.04 -3.29 -7.72
CA CYS A 23 4.44 -3.06 -6.40
C CYS A 23 5.42 -3.38 -5.26
N LEU A 24 6.38 -4.26 -5.50
CA LEU A 24 7.42 -4.68 -4.57
C LEU A 24 8.71 -3.84 -4.68
N ASP A 25 8.81 -2.95 -5.67
CA ASP A 25 9.99 -2.10 -5.86
C ASP A 25 10.07 -1.02 -4.78
N PRO A 26 11.10 -1.05 -3.89
CA PRO A 26 11.22 -0.11 -2.79
C PRO A 26 11.43 1.34 -3.24
N GLU A 27 12.12 1.57 -4.37
CA GLU A 27 12.33 2.92 -4.90
C GLU A 27 11.01 3.50 -5.39
N ARG A 28 10.19 2.68 -6.06
CA ARG A 28 8.85 3.08 -6.48
C ARG A 28 7.94 3.37 -5.29
N ILE A 29 7.94 2.52 -4.26
CA ILE A 29 7.14 2.75 -3.05
C ILE A 29 7.52 4.09 -2.39
N ALA A 30 8.82 4.33 -2.18
CA ALA A 30 9.30 5.57 -1.57
C ALA A 30 8.91 6.80 -2.41
N HIS A 31 9.11 6.72 -3.73
CA HIS A 31 8.75 7.80 -4.64
C HIS A 31 7.24 8.11 -4.62
N MET A 32 6.40 7.09 -4.65
CA MET A 32 4.94 7.26 -4.56
C MET A 32 4.53 7.89 -3.23
N ALA A 33 5.14 7.48 -2.12
CA ALA A 33 4.85 8.07 -0.81
C ALA A 33 5.15 9.57 -0.77
N GLU A 34 6.28 10.01 -1.35
CA GLU A 34 6.61 11.44 -1.44
C GLU A 34 5.64 12.23 -2.35
N VAL A 35 5.30 11.67 -3.51
CA VAL A 35 4.38 12.29 -4.47
C VAL A 35 2.99 12.44 -3.86
N PHE A 36 2.46 11.39 -3.24
CA PHE A 36 1.14 11.44 -2.61
C PHE A 36 1.13 12.33 -1.38
N ALA A 37 2.15 12.25 -0.53
CA ALA A 37 2.29 13.11 0.65
C ALA A 37 2.26 14.60 0.26
N THR A 38 3.01 14.97 -0.79
CA THR A 38 3.03 16.34 -1.31
C THR A 38 1.65 16.76 -1.84
N THR A 39 1.00 15.88 -2.62
CA THR A 39 -0.29 16.16 -3.26
C THR A 39 -1.42 16.29 -2.24
N LEU A 40 -1.43 15.42 -1.23
CA LEU A 40 -2.48 15.31 -0.20
C LEU A 40 -2.17 16.12 1.06
N LYS A 41 -1.03 16.82 1.11
CA LYS A 41 -0.54 17.59 2.27
C LYS A 41 -0.41 16.73 3.53
N GLN A 42 0.11 15.52 3.37
CA GLN A 42 0.42 14.57 4.44
C GLN A 42 1.93 14.31 4.50
N THR A 43 2.37 13.41 5.37
CA THR A 43 3.76 12.95 5.41
C THR A 43 3.92 11.62 4.66
N PRO A 44 5.09 11.32 4.06
CA PRO A 44 5.33 10.02 3.44
C PRO A 44 5.11 8.86 4.42
N ALA A 45 5.52 9.03 5.68
CA ALA A 45 5.26 8.08 6.76
C ALA A 45 3.75 7.78 6.93
N ALA A 46 2.90 8.81 6.98
CA ALA A 46 1.45 8.61 7.11
C ALA A 46 0.84 7.92 5.88
N MET A 47 1.32 8.24 4.67
CA MET A 47 0.88 7.55 3.44
C MET A 47 1.21 6.06 3.48
N LEU A 48 2.43 5.73 3.91
CA LEU A 48 2.90 4.34 4.03
C LEU A 48 2.15 3.59 5.15
N ASP A 49 1.83 4.25 6.26
CA ASP A 49 1.02 3.67 7.35
C ASP A 49 -0.41 3.33 6.86
N HIS A 50 -1.03 4.20 6.08
CA HIS A 50 -2.31 3.90 5.42
C HIS A 50 -2.19 2.76 4.40
N ALA A 51 -1.11 2.71 3.62
CA ALA A 51 -0.87 1.63 2.67
C ALA A 51 -0.70 0.26 3.35
N ILE A 52 -0.06 0.21 4.52
CA ILE A 52 0.02 -1.02 5.34
C ILE A 52 -1.37 -1.41 5.84
N ALA A 53 -2.13 -0.46 6.39
CA ALA A 53 -3.48 -0.72 6.88
C ALA A 53 -4.41 -1.24 5.76
N TYR A 54 -4.33 -0.63 4.57
CA TYR A 54 -5.06 -1.07 3.39
C TYR A 54 -4.71 -2.50 3.00
N GLY A 55 -3.42 -2.86 2.90
CA GLY A 55 -3.02 -4.23 2.52
C GLY A 55 -3.49 -5.28 3.52
N CYS A 56 -3.45 -4.99 4.81
CA CYS A 56 -3.99 -5.89 5.84
C CYS A 56 -5.52 -6.07 5.69
N LEU A 57 -6.25 -4.99 5.40
CA LEU A 57 -7.69 -5.05 5.15
C LEU A 57 -8.02 -5.84 3.87
N SER A 58 -7.29 -5.56 2.79
CA SER A 58 -7.42 -6.22 1.49
C SER A 58 -7.13 -7.73 1.59
N ALA A 59 -6.08 -8.10 2.31
CA ALA A 59 -5.75 -9.50 2.61
C ALA A 59 -6.87 -10.19 3.41
N ALA A 60 -7.43 -9.54 4.43
CA ALA A 60 -8.54 -10.10 5.21
C ALA A 60 -9.79 -10.34 4.34
N TRP A 61 -10.08 -9.43 3.40
CA TRP A 61 -11.17 -9.62 2.45
C TRP A 61 -10.90 -10.82 1.52
N HIS A 62 -9.70 -10.94 0.95
CA HIS A 62 -9.36 -12.10 0.12
C HIS A 62 -9.36 -13.43 0.89
N HIS A 63 -9.03 -13.39 2.18
CA HIS A 63 -9.16 -14.54 3.06
C HIS A 63 -10.62 -15.00 3.20
N GLU A 64 -11.56 -14.06 3.40
CA GLU A 64 -12.99 -14.36 3.48
C GLU A 64 -13.55 -14.96 2.17
N ASP A 65 -12.93 -14.65 1.03
CA ASP A 65 -13.27 -15.19 -0.29
C ASP A 65 -12.53 -16.50 -0.65
N ASP A 66 -11.81 -17.12 0.30
CA ASP A 66 -10.93 -18.29 0.08
C ASP A 66 -9.88 -18.07 -1.05
N ASN A 67 -9.48 -16.81 -1.28
CA ASN A 67 -8.55 -16.42 -2.33
C ASN A 67 -7.13 -16.23 -1.78
N ALA A 68 -6.47 -17.36 -1.47
CA ALA A 68 -5.12 -17.36 -0.93
C ALA A 68 -4.06 -16.72 -1.85
N VAL A 69 -4.29 -16.65 -3.17
CA VAL A 69 -3.34 -16.05 -4.10
C VAL A 69 -3.27 -14.54 -3.89
N GLU A 70 -4.43 -13.88 -3.89
CA GLU A 70 -4.50 -12.43 -3.68
C GLU A 70 -4.21 -12.09 -2.22
N GLU A 71 -4.64 -12.89 -1.24
CA GLU A 71 -4.26 -12.69 0.17
C GLU A 71 -2.74 -12.61 0.34
N ASN A 72 -2.00 -13.59 -0.20
CA ASN A 72 -0.54 -13.61 -0.10
C ASN A 72 0.12 -12.48 -0.89
N ARG A 73 -0.47 -12.06 -2.01
CA ARG A 73 0.00 -10.92 -2.80
C ARG A 73 -0.09 -9.63 -1.99
N GLU A 74 -1.25 -9.34 -1.40
CA GLU A 74 -1.48 -8.15 -0.59
C GLU A 74 -0.54 -8.13 0.62
N LEU A 75 -0.38 -9.25 1.33
CA LEU A 75 0.56 -9.35 2.46
C LEU A 75 2.02 -9.14 2.04
N SER A 76 2.41 -9.62 0.86
CA SER A 76 3.77 -9.44 0.34
C SER A 76 4.08 -7.97 0.03
N ILE A 77 3.14 -7.26 -0.60
CA ILE A 77 3.27 -5.83 -0.88
C ILE A 77 3.26 -5.03 0.43
N ALA A 78 2.37 -5.34 1.37
CA ALA A 78 2.33 -4.69 2.69
C ALA A 78 3.66 -4.87 3.45
N ALA A 79 4.29 -6.04 3.35
CA ALA A 79 5.61 -6.29 3.94
C ALA A 79 6.72 -5.44 3.29
N ALA A 80 6.71 -5.30 1.96
CA ALA A 80 7.65 -4.43 1.25
C ALA A 80 7.49 -2.96 1.66
N ILE A 81 6.23 -2.49 1.73
CA ILE A 81 5.89 -1.13 2.20
C ILE A 81 6.36 -0.90 3.63
N ARG A 82 6.18 -1.88 4.53
CA ARG A 82 6.67 -1.80 5.91
C ARG A 82 8.19 -1.69 6.00
N THR A 83 8.92 -2.36 5.12
CA THR A 83 10.39 -2.22 5.02
C THR A 83 10.79 -0.79 4.63
N VAL A 84 10.13 -0.22 3.61
CA VAL A 84 10.37 1.18 3.20
C VAL A 84 9.96 2.16 4.28
N ARG A 85 8.84 1.91 4.97
CA ARG A 85 8.36 2.74 6.09
C ARG A 85 9.37 2.88 7.20
N ALA A 86 10.23 1.88 7.43
CA ALA A 86 11.28 1.95 8.45
C ALA A 86 12.40 2.95 8.14
N THR A 87 12.46 3.49 6.91
CA THR A 87 13.48 4.46 6.48
C THR A 87 12.98 5.91 6.46
N PHE A 88 11.73 6.16 6.88
CA PHE A 88 11.10 7.49 7.00
C PHE A 88 10.78 7.81 8.46
#